data_AF-A0A6A3B300-F1
#
_entry.id   AF-A0A6A3B300-F1
#
_cell.length_a   1.000
_cell.length_b   1.000
_cell.length_c   1.000
_cell.angle_alpha   90.00
_cell.angle_beta   90.00
_cell.angle_gamma   90.00
#
_symmetry.space_group_name_H-M   'P 1'
#
loop_
_entity.id
_entity.type
_entity.pdbx_description
1 polymer ?
#
loop_
_entity_poly.entity_id
_entity_poly.type
_entity_poly.pdbx_seq_one_letter_code
_entity_poly.pdbx_strand_id
1 'polypeptide(L)'
;MTGGGRRSARTRAKSSNDVNEDDDAFNKAKPSPKLRRVKTKDHGNALRILNADLKTMLFIGIVSALIVFFFANHLISSAEEARRPRVVTPLPAPRIMDLPQFQGEHKESLYWGTYRPHVYFGIRARTPRSLVAGLMWIGIKDGRYAIRHVCQDSDELSTYGWTSHNGRDFGHQVLVDQDMTLSTSFLKHKQDGSGYGGDWAVRINVRSQGWNDEMQKNGHLFFYLADEDGNTLSLGRDILDIHEDSLLASGLRTDIGEWQLHLKSKADLEVHYSGLRTPYIHNLSDLVQENLASQLIRFNRLQLPDIYQSSSNILVFQISGRIPLETDIVFVSGTGKNSRVEERINNLAGVSLTNQLNKKQREFDAKFANCFQLADKLDSNSIHVGKAAIGNMLGGIGYFYGQSKISVPKNSNVKSHDDFLLYWPLSYTQLFQVDHSFQGDFSGMKVFINY
;
A
#
# COMPACT_ATOMS: atom_id res chain seq x y z
N MET A 1 -62.06 -7.56 15.08
CA MET A 1 -63.11 -6.78 14.36
C MET A 1 -63.30 -5.45 15.08
N THR A 2 -63.83 -4.42 14.40
CA THR A 2 -64.58 -3.23 14.96
C THR A 2 -64.17 -2.71 16.35
N GLY A 3 -63.63 -1.50 16.51
CA GLY A 3 -64.27 -0.21 16.14
C GLY A 3 -64.93 0.42 17.39
N GLY A 4 -65.16 1.73 17.52
CA GLY A 4 -64.88 2.85 16.62
C GLY A 4 -66.03 3.87 16.60
N GLY A 5 -65.84 5.06 17.21
CA GLY A 5 -66.56 6.28 16.82
C GLY A 5 -67.51 6.97 17.83
N ARG A 6 -67.27 8.27 18.00
CA ARG A 6 -68.21 9.42 17.92
C ARG A 6 -69.47 9.50 18.82
N ARG A 7 -69.59 10.66 19.48
CA ARG A 7 -70.62 11.72 19.28
C ARG A 7 -70.03 13.04 19.86
N SER A 8 -70.18 14.27 19.34
CA SER A 8 -71.29 15.00 18.68
C SER A 8 -72.45 15.36 19.62
N ALA A 9 -73.13 16.51 19.53
CA ALA A 9 -72.89 17.82 18.88
C ALA A 9 -74.05 18.79 19.25
N ARG A 10 -73.90 20.11 19.04
CA ARG A 10 -74.98 21.12 18.85
C ARG A 10 -74.49 22.16 17.82
N THR A 11 -75.15 22.59 16.73
CA THR A 11 -76.57 22.86 16.34
C THR A 11 -77.19 24.07 17.07
N ARG A 12 -78.03 24.96 16.49
CA ARG A 12 -78.55 25.22 15.11
C ARG A 12 -79.27 26.61 15.12
N ALA A 13 -79.60 27.35 14.03
CA ALA A 13 -78.96 27.76 12.74
C ALA A 13 -80.07 28.31 11.77
N LYS A 14 -79.73 29.19 10.80
CA LYS A 14 -80.59 29.82 9.74
C LYS A 14 -81.60 30.92 10.21
N SER A 15 -82.17 31.83 9.39
CA SER A 15 -81.83 32.39 8.04
C SER A 15 -82.74 33.59 7.62
N SER A 16 -82.34 34.30 6.55
CA SER A 16 -83.18 34.86 5.44
C SER A 16 -84.23 35.99 5.62
N ASN A 17 -83.96 37.10 4.90
CA ASN A 17 -84.83 37.85 3.96
C ASN A 17 -85.94 38.85 4.39
N ASP A 18 -85.74 40.11 3.94
CA ASP A 18 -86.61 41.01 3.13
C ASP A 18 -87.88 41.73 3.67
N VAL A 19 -88.17 42.84 2.95
CA VAL A 19 -89.42 43.63 2.79
C VAL A 19 -89.69 44.81 3.77
N ASN A 20 -89.50 46.04 3.24
CA ASN A 20 -90.31 47.30 3.22
C ASN A 20 -91.09 47.75 4.51
N GLU A 21 -91.79 48.89 4.64
CA GLU A 21 -92.26 50.04 3.81
C GLU A 21 -92.73 51.13 4.81
N ASP A 22 -92.63 52.47 4.69
CA ASP A 22 -91.78 53.43 3.94
C ASP A 22 -91.88 54.83 4.67
N ASP A 23 -91.88 55.97 3.97
CA ASP A 23 -92.16 57.37 4.42
C ASP A 23 -91.11 58.10 5.31
N ASP A 24 -90.93 59.43 5.26
CA ASP A 24 -91.72 60.51 4.60
C ASP A 24 -90.81 61.48 3.79
N ALA A 25 -91.40 62.32 2.94
CA ALA A 25 -90.74 63.06 1.86
C ALA A 25 -90.40 64.54 2.16
N PHE A 26 -89.62 65.19 1.28
CA PHE A 26 -90.08 66.30 0.41
C PHE A 26 -88.93 66.93 -0.43
N ASN A 27 -89.12 67.02 -1.77
CA ASN A 27 -88.73 68.09 -2.71
C ASN A 27 -87.42 68.93 -2.47
N LYS A 28 -86.54 69.26 -3.42
CA LYS A 28 -86.53 69.33 -4.93
C LYS A 28 -85.06 69.70 -5.38
N ALA A 29 -84.58 69.74 -6.64
CA ALA A 29 -85.13 69.49 -7.98
C ALA A 29 -84.05 68.94 -8.98
N LYS A 30 -83.68 69.69 -10.04
CA LYS A 30 -82.88 69.37 -11.25
C LYS A 30 -82.29 70.69 -11.85
N PRO A 31 -81.43 70.75 -12.92
CA PRO A 31 -81.11 69.74 -13.94
C PRO A 31 -79.62 69.58 -14.36
N SER A 32 -79.37 68.70 -15.34
CA SER A 32 -78.10 68.58 -16.11
C SER A 32 -78.18 69.26 -17.49
N PRO A 33 -77.05 69.42 -18.22
CA PRO A 33 -76.96 68.73 -19.51
C PRO A 33 -75.56 68.30 -20.03
N LYS A 34 -75.53 67.09 -20.60
CA LYS A 34 -74.82 66.61 -21.82
C LYS A 34 -73.45 67.19 -22.28
N LEU A 35 -72.48 66.26 -22.31
CA LEU A 35 -71.71 65.81 -23.51
C LEU A 35 -70.66 66.75 -24.18
N ARG A 36 -69.38 66.33 -24.13
CA ARG A 36 -68.43 66.51 -25.25
C ARG A 36 -67.43 65.33 -25.33
N ARG A 37 -66.95 65.01 -26.54
CA ARG A 37 -66.14 63.81 -26.86
C ARG A 37 -64.78 64.21 -27.41
N VAL A 38 -63.68 63.77 -26.78
CA VAL A 38 -62.29 63.95 -27.25
C VAL A 38 -61.53 62.62 -27.13
N LYS A 39 -60.47 62.44 -27.94
CA LYS A 39 -59.71 61.20 -28.15
C LYS A 39 -58.39 61.16 -27.35
N THR A 40 -57.92 59.94 -27.04
CA THR A 40 -56.51 59.55 -26.75
C THR A 40 -55.84 60.22 -25.52
N LYS A 41 -54.91 59.62 -24.77
CA LYS A 41 -53.96 58.52 -25.04
C LYS A 41 -53.48 57.85 -23.72
N ASP A 42 -52.93 56.65 -23.81
CA ASP A 42 -52.08 55.88 -22.88
C ASP A 42 -51.89 56.37 -21.42
N HIS A 43 -52.25 55.51 -20.44
CA HIS A 43 -51.71 55.58 -19.08
C HIS A 43 -50.32 54.92 -19.02
N GLY A 44 -49.29 55.70 -18.70
CA GLY A 44 -47.93 55.21 -18.53
C GLY A 44 -47.55 54.92 -17.07
N ASN A 45 -46.81 53.82 -16.87
CA ASN A 45 -45.91 53.58 -15.73
C ASN A 45 -46.52 53.55 -14.31
N ALA A 46 -47.13 52.42 -13.94
CA ALA A 46 -47.27 52.01 -12.54
C ALA A 46 -47.10 50.49 -12.33
N LEU A 47 -46.08 49.88 -12.98
CA LEU A 47 -45.51 48.57 -12.63
C LEU A 47 -44.26 48.28 -13.50
N ARG A 48 -43.07 48.64 -13.02
CA ARG A 48 -41.77 48.19 -13.56
C ARG A 48 -40.97 47.57 -12.43
N ILE A 49 -40.79 46.25 -12.49
CA ILE A 49 -39.70 45.39 -11.94
C ILE A 49 -40.29 43.98 -11.86
N LEU A 50 -39.93 43.13 -12.85
CA LEU A 50 -39.91 41.65 -12.84
C LEU A 50 -39.94 41.06 -14.27
N ASN A 51 -39.05 41.54 -15.15
CA ASN A 51 -38.61 40.76 -16.32
C ASN A 51 -37.28 40.09 -15.97
N ALA A 52 -37.32 39.13 -15.04
CA ALA A 52 -36.21 38.21 -14.83
C ALA A 52 -36.43 37.01 -15.75
N ASP A 53 -35.44 36.69 -16.60
CA ASP A 53 -35.47 35.46 -17.41
C ASP A 53 -35.57 34.25 -16.47
N LEU A 54 -36.46 33.31 -16.80
CA LEU A 54 -36.60 32.05 -16.06
C LEU A 54 -35.25 31.32 -15.92
N LYS A 55 -34.36 31.46 -16.91
CA LYS A 55 -32.99 30.92 -16.86
C LYS A 55 -32.12 31.58 -15.78
N THR A 56 -32.23 32.90 -15.56
CA THR A 56 -31.44 33.58 -14.53
C THR A 56 -31.97 33.26 -13.13
N MET A 57 -33.29 33.14 -12.97
CA MET A 57 -33.88 32.67 -11.71
C MET A 57 -33.52 31.21 -11.40
N LEU A 58 -33.53 30.33 -12.40
CA LEU A 58 -33.08 28.93 -12.24
C LEU A 58 -31.58 28.86 -11.89
N PHE A 59 -30.74 29.67 -12.54
CA PHE A 59 -29.30 29.75 -12.25
C PHE A 59 -29.02 30.24 -10.83
N ILE A 60 -29.70 31.30 -10.37
CA ILE A 60 -29.60 31.80 -8.98
C ILE A 60 -30.08 30.73 -7.99
N GLY A 61 -31.16 29.99 -8.31
CA GLY A 61 -31.63 28.86 -7.52
C GLY A 61 -30.60 27.74 -7.39
N ILE A 62 -29.94 27.36 -8.49
CA ILE A 62 -28.88 26.35 -8.50
C ILE A 62 -27.65 26.83 -7.70
N VAL A 63 -27.20 28.07 -7.90
CA VAL A 63 -26.05 28.64 -7.18
C VAL A 63 -26.32 28.73 -5.67
N SER A 64 -27.51 29.18 -5.26
CA SER A 64 -27.88 29.24 -3.84
C SER A 64 -28.05 27.84 -3.23
N ALA A 65 -28.58 26.86 -3.95
CA ALA A 65 -28.61 25.46 -3.52
C ALA A 65 -27.20 24.87 -3.34
N LEU A 66 -26.27 25.15 -4.26
CA LEU A 66 -24.86 24.73 -4.15
C LEU A 66 -24.15 25.39 -2.95
N ILE A 67 -24.43 26.67 -2.67
CA ILE A 67 -23.90 27.38 -1.51
C ILE A 67 -24.44 26.78 -0.19
N VAL A 68 -25.75 26.52 -0.10
CA VAL A 68 -26.36 25.86 1.07
C VAL A 68 -25.82 24.44 1.25
N PHE A 69 -25.66 23.68 0.16
CA PHE A 69 -25.03 22.35 0.20
C PHE A 69 -23.58 22.42 0.70
N PHE A 70 -22.78 23.37 0.21
CA PHE A 70 -21.40 23.58 0.66
C PHE A 70 -21.34 23.91 2.16
N PHE A 71 -22.15 24.87 2.64
CA PHE A 71 -22.19 25.22 4.06
C PHE A 71 -22.71 24.07 4.94
N ALA A 72 -23.74 23.34 4.49
CA ALA A 72 -24.23 22.17 5.22
C ALA A 72 -23.15 21.08 5.32
N ASN A 73 -22.46 20.77 4.22
CA ASN A 73 -21.41 19.76 4.21
C ASN A 73 -20.19 20.18 5.05
N HIS A 74 -19.84 21.46 5.06
CA HIS A 74 -18.78 22.02 5.92
C HIS A 74 -19.17 22.02 7.40
N LEU A 75 -20.43 22.32 7.75
CA LEU A 75 -20.91 22.25 9.13
C LEU A 75 -20.97 20.80 9.63
N ILE A 76 -21.38 19.86 8.78
CA ILE A 76 -21.39 18.42 9.08
C ILE A 76 -19.96 17.91 9.29
N SER A 77 -19.02 18.21 8.40
CA SER A 77 -17.63 17.76 8.54
C SER A 77 -16.96 18.33 9.79
N SER A 78 -17.16 19.62 10.09
CA SER A 78 -16.66 20.24 11.33
C SER A 78 -17.26 19.60 12.59
N ALA A 79 -18.56 19.26 12.57
CA ALA A 79 -19.23 18.58 13.69
C ALA A 79 -18.82 17.10 13.83
N GLU A 80 -18.42 16.45 12.74
CA GLU A 80 -17.91 15.07 12.75
C GLU A 80 -16.45 15.01 13.21
N GLU A 81 -15.63 15.98 12.83
CA GLU A 81 -14.25 16.13 13.29
C GLU A 81 -14.19 16.45 14.79
N ALA A 82 -15.07 17.33 15.28
CA ALA A 82 -15.24 17.63 16.71
C ALA A 82 -15.75 16.44 17.56
N ARG A 83 -16.23 15.35 16.94
CA ARG A 83 -16.67 14.12 17.63
C ARG A 83 -15.57 13.06 17.76
N ARG A 84 -14.40 13.23 17.12
CA ARG A 84 -13.31 12.24 17.16
C ARG A 84 -12.67 12.22 18.56
N PRO A 85 -12.69 11.10 19.30
CA PRO A 85 -12.07 11.03 20.62
C PRO A 85 -10.56 11.26 20.54
N ARG A 86 -10.00 12.00 21.51
CA ARG A 86 -8.57 12.36 21.54
C ARG A 86 -7.60 11.18 21.42
N VAL A 87 -8.02 9.97 21.82
CA VAL A 87 -7.23 8.72 21.70
C VAL A 87 -7.03 8.24 20.25
N VAL A 88 -7.83 8.72 19.29
CA VAL A 88 -7.64 8.45 17.84
C VAL A 88 -7.29 9.70 17.02
N THR A 89 -7.08 10.84 17.67
CA THR A 89 -6.63 12.09 17.04
C THR A 89 -5.11 12.22 17.19
N PRO A 90 -4.34 12.27 16.09
CA PRO A 90 -2.89 12.51 16.15
C PRO A 90 -2.52 13.81 16.90
N LEU A 91 -1.29 13.90 17.40
CA LEU A 91 -0.82 15.13 18.03
C LEU A 91 -0.80 16.27 16.98
N PRO A 92 -1.28 17.48 17.28
CA PRO A 92 -1.23 18.61 16.35
C PRO A 92 0.17 19.25 16.34
N ALA A 93 1.18 18.45 15.98
CA ALA A 93 2.59 18.81 15.96
C ALA A 93 3.27 18.30 14.67
N PRO A 94 4.31 18.98 14.16
CA PRO A 94 5.06 18.52 12.98
C PRO A 94 5.56 17.09 13.14
N ARG A 95 5.47 16.29 12.06
CA ARG A 95 5.97 14.91 12.06
C ARG A 95 7.50 14.96 11.93
N ILE A 96 8.22 14.13 12.70
CA ILE A 96 9.69 14.05 12.58
C ILE A 96 10.12 13.72 11.14
N MET A 97 9.35 12.85 10.46
CA MET A 97 9.58 12.45 9.06
C MET A 97 9.38 13.57 8.01
N ASP A 98 8.92 14.76 8.40
CA ASP A 98 8.82 15.94 7.52
C ASP A 98 10.01 16.91 7.69
N LEU A 99 10.87 16.72 8.71
CA LEU A 99 12.02 17.60 8.96
C LEU A 99 13.08 17.47 7.84
N PRO A 100 13.86 18.55 7.54
CA PRO A 100 14.76 18.58 6.39
C PRO A 100 15.80 17.46 6.35
N GLN A 101 16.36 17.08 7.51
CA GLN A 101 17.39 16.03 7.63
C GLN A 101 16.90 14.61 7.27
N PHE A 102 15.58 14.41 7.10
CA PHE A 102 14.98 13.16 6.64
C PHE A 102 14.44 13.23 5.21
N GLN A 103 14.67 14.34 4.48
CA GLN A 103 14.30 14.50 3.06
C GLN A 103 15.49 14.19 2.12
N GLY A 104 15.30 14.44 0.82
CA GLY A 104 16.34 14.32 -0.21
C GLY A 104 17.02 12.95 -0.23
N GLU A 105 18.35 12.95 -0.37
CA GLU A 105 19.18 11.74 -0.41
C GLU A 105 19.03 10.85 0.84
N HIS A 106 18.72 11.39 2.02
CA HIS A 106 18.46 10.56 3.20
C HIS A 106 17.22 9.70 2.99
N LYS A 107 16.12 10.32 2.54
CA LYS A 107 14.85 9.65 2.24
C LYS A 107 15.02 8.60 1.15
N GLU A 108 15.74 8.97 0.09
CA GLU A 108 15.94 8.16 -1.10
C GLU A 108 16.89 6.97 -0.83
N SER A 109 18.01 7.18 -0.13
CA SER A 109 18.95 6.11 0.24
C SER A 109 18.33 5.03 1.12
N LEU A 110 17.21 5.33 1.78
CA LEU A 110 16.39 4.40 2.57
C LEU A 110 15.08 4.01 1.88
N TYR A 111 14.86 4.35 0.60
CA TYR A 111 13.59 4.08 -0.08
C TYR A 111 13.35 2.57 -0.20
N TRP A 112 14.20 1.86 -0.94
CA TRP A 112 14.20 0.40 -1.03
C TRP A 112 14.92 -0.26 0.15
N GLY A 113 14.47 -1.45 0.56
CA GLY A 113 15.19 -2.30 1.50
C GLY A 113 14.47 -3.61 1.79
N THR A 114 15.12 -4.45 2.59
CA THR A 114 14.68 -5.76 3.09
C THR A 114 13.56 -5.67 4.15
N TYR A 115 12.69 -4.66 4.02
CA TYR A 115 11.80 -4.16 5.06
C TYR A 115 10.55 -5.03 5.34
N ARG A 116 10.68 -6.36 5.21
CA ARG A 116 9.61 -7.36 5.43
C ARG A 116 10.10 -8.51 6.33
N PRO A 117 10.41 -8.26 7.62
CA PRO A 117 11.05 -9.22 8.52
C PRO A 117 10.19 -10.45 8.88
N HIS A 118 8.93 -10.51 8.45
CA HIS A 118 8.04 -11.67 8.62
C HIS A 118 8.20 -12.75 7.54
N VAL A 119 8.99 -12.50 6.49
CA VAL A 119 9.33 -13.50 5.46
C VAL A 119 10.83 -13.72 5.40
N TYR A 120 11.23 -14.94 5.04
CA TYR A 120 12.63 -15.35 5.01
C TYR A 120 13.47 -14.40 4.15
N PHE A 121 12.96 -13.99 2.98
CA PHE A 121 13.55 -12.90 2.20
C PHE A 121 12.45 -12.11 1.49
N GLY A 122 12.42 -10.79 1.69
CA GLY A 122 11.44 -9.90 1.08
C GLY A 122 11.90 -8.44 1.00
N ILE A 123 11.67 -7.82 -0.15
CA ILE A 123 12.01 -6.42 -0.43
C ILE A 123 10.73 -5.60 -0.53
N ARG A 124 10.73 -4.37 -0.01
CA ARG A 124 9.73 -3.35 -0.32
C ARG A 124 10.34 -1.96 -0.27
N ALA A 125 9.59 -0.97 -0.72
CA ALA A 125 9.91 0.42 -0.51
C ALA A 125 9.18 1.01 0.72
N ARG A 126 9.71 2.11 1.28
CA ARG A 126 9.14 2.90 2.39
C ARG A 126 8.01 3.83 1.91
N THR A 127 7.08 3.28 1.17
CA THR A 127 5.85 3.93 0.68
C THR A 127 4.61 3.19 1.18
N PRO A 128 3.49 3.88 1.49
CA PRO A 128 2.24 3.30 1.98
C PRO A 128 1.69 2.12 1.16
N ARG A 129 1.91 2.17 -0.16
CA ARG A 129 1.63 1.11 -1.12
C ARG A 129 2.84 1.02 -2.03
N SER A 130 3.43 -0.16 -2.12
CA SER A 130 4.73 -0.44 -2.71
C SER A 130 4.61 -1.47 -3.82
N LEU A 131 5.53 -1.44 -4.78
CA LEU A 131 5.97 -2.67 -5.42
C LEU A 131 6.75 -3.49 -4.37
N VAL A 132 6.35 -4.74 -4.17
CA VAL A 132 6.89 -5.66 -3.17
C VAL A 132 7.49 -6.86 -3.90
N ALA A 133 8.65 -7.34 -3.44
CA ALA A 133 9.22 -8.58 -3.91
C ALA A 133 9.47 -9.56 -2.75
N GLY A 134 9.63 -10.85 -3.08
CA GLY A 134 10.00 -11.88 -2.11
C GLY A 134 10.42 -13.19 -2.76
N LEU A 135 11.02 -14.05 -1.95
CA LEU A 135 11.45 -15.40 -2.32
C LEU A 135 10.66 -16.44 -1.53
N MET A 136 10.26 -17.50 -2.21
CA MET A 136 9.82 -18.77 -1.61
C MET A 136 10.65 -19.91 -2.18
N TRP A 137 10.65 -21.08 -1.54
CA TRP A 137 11.21 -22.32 -2.11
C TRP A 137 10.42 -23.53 -1.61
N ILE A 138 10.59 -24.67 -2.27
CA ILE A 138 10.07 -25.95 -1.79
C ILE A 138 11.08 -26.56 -0.81
N GLY A 139 10.68 -26.71 0.45
CA GLY A 139 11.34 -27.54 1.45
C GLY A 139 10.57 -28.85 1.67
N ILE A 140 11.02 -29.66 2.62
CA ILE A 140 10.36 -30.91 3.01
C ILE A 140 9.92 -30.81 4.48
N LYS A 141 8.68 -31.17 4.78
CA LYS A 141 8.13 -31.27 6.14
C LYS A 141 7.23 -32.51 6.25
N ASP A 142 7.39 -33.29 7.31
CA ASP A 142 6.62 -34.54 7.54
C ASP A 142 6.64 -35.52 6.34
N GLY A 143 7.77 -35.57 5.62
CA GLY A 143 7.92 -36.38 4.39
C GLY A 143 7.14 -35.87 3.17
N ARG A 144 6.70 -34.61 3.17
CA ARG A 144 5.93 -33.96 2.10
C ARG A 144 6.59 -32.65 1.68
N TYR A 145 6.37 -32.24 0.43
CA TYR A 145 6.79 -30.92 -0.04
C TYR A 145 5.96 -29.81 0.60
N ALA A 146 6.63 -28.75 1.08
CA ALA A 146 6.01 -27.57 1.69
C ALA A 146 6.68 -26.29 1.16
N ILE A 147 5.91 -25.21 0.98
CA ILE A 147 6.47 -23.92 0.57
C ILE A 147 6.97 -23.15 1.79
N ARG A 148 8.27 -22.83 1.83
CA ARG A 148 8.84 -21.88 2.79
C ARG A 148 8.68 -20.46 2.28
N HIS A 149 8.19 -19.54 3.09
CA HIS A 149 8.09 -18.11 2.73
C HIS A 149 8.02 -17.20 3.96
N VAL A 150 7.00 -17.39 4.80
CA VAL A 150 6.86 -16.73 6.10
C VAL A 150 7.81 -17.39 7.08
N CYS A 151 8.50 -16.63 7.93
CA CYS A 151 9.35 -17.19 8.97
C CYS A 151 8.50 -17.96 9.99
N GLN A 152 8.67 -19.28 10.10
CA GLN A 152 7.99 -20.10 11.10
C GLN A 152 8.97 -21.04 11.81
N ASP A 153 8.90 -21.10 13.13
CA ASP A 153 9.68 -22.08 13.92
C ASP A 153 9.31 -23.53 13.52
N SER A 154 8.06 -23.74 13.07
CA SER A 154 7.58 -25.03 12.59
C SER A 154 8.11 -25.46 11.21
N ASP A 155 8.93 -24.64 10.55
CA ASP A 155 9.65 -25.06 9.34
C ASP A 155 10.91 -25.88 9.66
N GLU A 156 11.42 -25.82 10.91
CA GLU A 156 12.55 -26.61 11.42
C GLU A 156 13.88 -26.40 10.66
N LEU A 157 14.08 -25.21 10.08
CA LEU A 157 15.39 -24.78 9.55
C LEU A 157 16.45 -24.81 10.65
N SER A 158 17.58 -25.48 10.39
CA SER A 158 18.66 -25.65 11.38
C SER A 158 19.44 -24.36 11.64
N THR A 159 19.37 -23.39 10.72
CA THR A 159 19.82 -22.01 10.89
C THR A 159 19.15 -21.13 9.84
N TYR A 160 18.73 -19.91 10.21
CA TYR A 160 18.48 -18.84 9.25
C TYR A 160 18.87 -17.48 9.84
N GLY A 161 19.39 -16.57 9.02
CA GLY A 161 19.63 -15.20 9.44
C GLY A 161 20.66 -14.43 8.62
N TRP A 162 20.74 -13.13 8.88
CA TRP A 162 21.72 -12.21 8.29
C TRP A 162 23.08 -12.38 8.97
N THR A 163 24.07 -12.91 8.24
CA THR A 163 25.46 -12.98 8.71
C THR A 163 26.14 -11.60 8.61
N SER A 164 25.71 -10.78 7.65
CA SER A 164 26.00 -9.35 7.59
C SER A 164 24.81 -8.56 7.01
N HIS A 165 24.52 -7.38 7.55
CA HIS A 165 23.55 -6.45 7.00
C HIS A 165 23.88 -5.04 7.49
N ASN A 166 23.92 -4.04 6.59
CA ASN A 166 24.31 -2.68 6.97
C ASN A 166 23.12 -1.71 7.15
N GLY A 167 21.88 -2.20 6.98
CA GLY A 167 20.66 -1.41 7.13
C GLY A 167 20.41 -0.37 6.03
N ARG A 168 21.21 -0.39 4.94
CA ARG A 168 21.17 0.59 3.86
C ARG A 168 21.21 -0.05 2.48
N ASP A 169 22.36 -0.53 2.04
CA ASP A 169 22.65 -0.90 0.66
C ASP A 169 23.26 -2.31 0.48
N PHE A 170 23.48 -3.05 1.56
CA PHE A 170 24.03 -4.40 1.51
C PHE A 170 23.52 -5.30 2.64
N GLY A 171 23.30 -6.58 2.29
CA GLY A 171 23.19 -7.68 3.24
C GLY A 171 23.50 -9.04 2.63
N HIS A 172 23.98 -9.96 3.45
CA HIS A 172 24.16 -11.37 3.13
C HIS A 172 23.51 -12.23 4.22
N GLN A 173 22.70 -13.18 3.80
CA GLN A 173 21.91 -14.07 4.64
C GLN A 173 22.16 -15.52 4.22
N VAL A 174 22.14 -16.41 5.21
CA VAL A 174 22.24 -17.86 5.04
C VAL A 174 21.03 -18.51 5.68
N LEU A 175 20.47 -19.52 5.02
CA LEU A 175 19.38 -20.36 5.48
C LEU A 175 19.76 -21.83 5.22
N VAL A 176 19.50 -22.70 6.17
CA VAL A 176 19.81 -24.13 6.08
C VAL A 176 18.54 -24.92 6.37
N ASP A 177 17.94 -25.45 5.31
CA ASP A 177 16.71 -26.24 5.31
C ASP A 177 17.11 -27.69 5.01
N GLN A 178 17.28 -28.47 6.08
CA GLN A 178 17.85 -29.83 6.04
C GLN A 178 19.24 -29.83 5.35
N ASP A 179 19.44 -30.67 4.32
CA ASP A 179 20.70 -30.76 3.58
C ASP A 179 20.95 -29.56 2.64
N MET A 180 19.92 -28.73 2.39
CA MET A 180 20.00 -27.59 1.48
C MET A 180 20.46 -26.32 2.20
N THR A 181 21.58 -25.76 1.76
CA THR A 181 22.03 -24.41 2.12
C THR A 181 21.58 -23.43 1.02
N LEU A 182 20.66 -22.54 1.37
CA LEU A 182 20.23 -21.40 0.57
C LEU A 182 20.94 -20.13 1.09
N SER A 183 21.43 -19.29 0.19
CA SER A 183 22.02 -18.01 0.57
C SER A 183 21.54 -16.88 -0.35
N THR A 184 21.25 -15.74 0.26
CA THR A 184 20.65 -14.56 -0.36
C THR A 184 21.55 -13.35 -0.11
N SER A 185 21.94 -12.66 -1.17
CA SER A 185 22.80 -11.47 -1.07
C SER A 185 22.15 -10.28 -1.76
N PHE A 186 21.76 -9.29 -0.96
CA PHE A 186 21.10 -8.07 -1.41
C PHE A 186 22.11 -6.94 -1.60
N LEU A 187 22.04 -6.26 -2.74
CA LEU A 187 22.79 -5.04 -3.04
C LEU A 187 21.84 -3.96 -3.55
N LYS A 188 22.04 -2.71 -3.14
CA LYS A 188 21.49 -1.54 -3.83
C LYS A 188 22.60 -0.75 -4.53
N HIS A 189 22.27 -0.16 -5.67
CA HIS A 189 23.15 0.73 -6.41
C HIS A 189 22.34 1.89 -6.99
N LYS A 190 22.92 3.09 -7.06
CA LYS A 190 22.32 4.23 -7.77
C LYS A 190 23.38 4.86 -8.65
N GLN A 191 23.10 4.95 -9.95
CA GLN A 191 23.93 5.62 -10.94
C GLN A 191 23.06 6.49 -11.85
N ASP A 192 23.67 7.18 -12.81
CA ASP A 192 22.96 8.04 -13.75
C ASP A 192 21.89 7.25 -14.54
N GLY A 193 20.69 7.81 -14.59
CA GLY A 193 19.52 7.17 -15.22
C GLY A 193 18.77 6.17 -14.35
N SER A 194 19.20 5.86 -13.12
CA SER A 194 18.35 5.16 -12.15
C SER A 194 17.17 6.06 -11.71
N GLY A 195 16.01 5.43 -11.46
CA GLY A 195 14.84 6.09 -10.88
C GLY A 195 14.98 6.34 -9.37
N TYR A 196 13.90 6.83 -8.74
CA TYR A 196 13.92 7.18 -7.32
C TYR A 196 14.20 5.98 -6.43
N GLY A 197 15.18 6.11 -5.55
CA GLY A 197 15.63 5.03 -4.66
C GLY A 197 16.69 4.12 -5.28
N GLY A 198 17.01 4.30 -6.56
CA GLY A 198 17.99 3.51 -7.29
C GLY A 198 17.52 2.12 -7.68
N ASP A 199 18.50 1.28 -7.96
CA ASP A 199 18.39 -0.09 -8.44
C ASP A 199 18.79 -1.08 -7.34
N TRP A 200 18.40 -2.34 -7.49
CA TRP A 200 18.82 -3.39 -6.58
C TRP A 200 19.03 -4.73 -7.27
N ALA A 201 19.86 -5.57 -6.67
CA ALA A 201 20.12 -6.93 -7.10
C ALA A 201 20.03 -7.90 -5.93
N VAL A 202 19.62 -9.13 -6.23
CA VAL A 202 19.57 -10.26 -5.30
C VAL A 202 20.30 -11.44 -5.95
N ARG A 203 21.48 -11.78 -5.43
CA ARG A 203 22.08 -13.08 -5.73
C ARG A 203 21.42 -14.14 -4.87
N ILE A 204 21.01 -15.24 -5.49
CA ILE A 204 20.53 -16.45 -4.82
C ILE A 204 21.51 -17.58 -5.18
N ASN A 205 22.13 -18.20 -4.19
CA ASN A 205 23.01 -19.35 -4.37
C ASN A 205 22.50 -20.52 -3.50
N VAL A 206 22.29 -21.67 -4.15
CA VAL A 206 21.73 -22.90 -3.57
C VAL A 206 22.76 -24.03 -3.65
N ARG A 207 22.99 -24.73 -2.54
CA ARG A 207 23.90 -25.88 -2.43
C ARG A 207 23.24 -26.99 -1.63
N SER A 208 23.59 -28.24 -1.89
CA SER A 208 23.21 -29.37 -1.03
C SER A 208 24.45 -30.12 -0.54
N GLN A 209 24.41 -30.58 0.71
CA GLN A 209 25.44 -31.45 1.30
C GLN A 209 25.10 -32.95 1.18
N GLY A 210 23.82 -33.30 0.95
CA GLY A 210 23.31 -34.66 0.77
C GLY A 210 22.63 -34.86 -0.60
N TRP A 211 22.82 -36.03 -1.23
CA TRP A 211 22.35 -36.33 -2.59
C TRP A 211 21.73 -37.73 -2.65
N ASN A 212 20.57 -37.93 -2.02
CA ASN A 212 19.90 -39.24 -2.00
C ASN A 212 18.81 -39.38 -3.07
N ASP A 213 18.10 -38.30 -3.41
CA ASP A 213 16.96 -38.35 -4.34
C ASP A 213 17.18 -37.55 -5.63
N GLU A 214 16.53 -37.94 -6.74
CA GLU A 214 16.63 -37.20 -8.02
C GLU A 214 16.01 -35.80 -7.91
N MET A 215 14.86 -35.67 -7.24
CA MET A 215 14.21 -34.36 -7.05
C MET A 215 15.03 -33.41 -6.17
N GLN A 216 15.85 -33.93 -5.24
CA GLN A 216 16.76 -33.11 -4.42
C GLN A 216 17.93 -32.50 -5.22
N LYS A 217 18.16 -32.96 -6.46
CA LYS A 217 19.21 -32.42 -7.34
C LYS A 217 18.80 -31.12 -8.02
N ASN A 218 17.51 -30.78 -8.02
CA ASN A 218 16.97 -29.55 -8.60
C ASN A 218 16.44 -28.63 -7.50
N GLY A 219 16.91 -27.39 -7.48
CA GLY A 219 16.35 -26.34 -6.63
C GLY A 219 15.13 -25.73 -7.30
N HIS A 220 14.01 -25.67 -6.58
CA HIS A 220 12.78 -25.01 -7.03
C HIS A 220 12.56 -23.73 -6.19
N LEU A 221 12.94 -22.60 -6.78
CA LEU A 221 12.83 -21.26 -6.19
C LEU A 221 11.61 -20.54 -6.78
N PHE A 222 10.97 -19.66 -6.00
CA PHE A 222 9.83 -18.86 -6.45
C PHE A 222 10.10 -17.39 -6.13
N PHE A 223 10.54 -16.62 -7.11
CA PHE A 223 10.68 -15.17 -6.95
C PHE A 223 9.42 -14.48 -7.43
N TYR A 224 8.87 -13.54 -6.65
CA TYR A 224 7.64 -12.85 -7.02
C TYR A 224 7.76 -11.34 -6.90
N LEU A 225 6.99 -10.63 -7.73
CA LEU A 225 6.67 -9.21 -7.60
C LEU A 225 5.16 -9.03 -7.39
N ALA A 226 4.78 -8.11 -6.52
CA ALA A 226 3.40 -7.74 -6.23
C ALA A 226 3.28 -6.22 -6.11
N ASP A 227 2.43 -5.58 -6.91
CA ASP A 227 2.11 -4.16 -6.78
C ASP A 227 0.92 -3.98 -5.83
N GLU A 228 1.16 -3.32 -4.69
CA GLU A 228 0.14 -3.07 -3.67
C GLU A 228 -0.90 -2.04 -4.12
N ASP A 229 -0.61 -1.12 -5.03
CA ASP A 229 -1.63 -0.21 -5.59
C ASP A 229 -2.58 -0.93 -6.55
N GLY A 230 -2.22 -2.13 -7.00
CA GLY A 230 -2.99 -2.92 -7.96
C GLY A 230 -2.74 -2.51 -9.41
N ASN A 231 -1.61 -1.85 -9.70
CA ASN A 231 -1.16 -1.62 -11.07
C ASN A 231 -0.93 -2.96 -11.79
N THR A 232 -1.16 -3.01 -13.10
CA THR A 232 -0.83 -4.20 -13.90
C THR A 232 0.68 -4.35 -14.04
N LEU A 233 1.20 -5.53 -13.73
CA LEU A 233 2.56 -5.96 -14.03
C LEU A 233 2.59 -6.59 -15.42
N SER A 234 3.46 -6.12 -16.31
CA SER A 234 3.63 -6.70 -17.64
C SER A 234 4.64 -7.85 -17.57
N LEU A 235 4.24 -9.05 -18.00
CA LEU A 235 5.16 -10.17 -18.22
C LEU A 235 6.16 -9.81 -19.34
N GLY A 236 7.43 -10.20 -19.17
CA GLY A 236 8.42 -10.13 -20.25
C GLY A 236 8.11 -11.10 -21.38
N ARG A 237 8.57 -10.79 -22.60
CA ARG A 237 8.28 -11.61 -23.80
C ARG A 237 9.33 -12.69 -24.05
N ASP A 238 10.51 -12.54 -23.47
CA ASP A 238 11.71 -13.30 -23.83
C ASP A 238 11.99 -14.46 -22.84
N ILE A 239 11.00 -14.82 -22.02
CA ILE A 239 11.07 -15.89 -21.00
C ILE A 239 11.16 -17.29 -21.63
N LEU A 240 10.83 -17.43 -22.92
CA LEU A 240 10.80 -18.72 -23.63
C LEU A 240 12.19 -19.20 -24.09
N ASP A 241 13.16 -18.29 -24.26
CA ASP A 241 14.53 -18.59 -24.72
C ASP A 241 15.55 -18.00 -23.72
N ILE A 242 15.80 -18.71 -22.62
CA ILE A 242 16.63 -18.22 -21.51
C ILE A 242 18.12 -18.26 -21.90
N HIS A 243 18.65 -17.12 -22.36
CA HIS A 243 20.02 -16.98 -22.85
C HIS A 243 20.82 -15.90 -22.10
N GLU A 244 21.42 -16.28 -20.96
CA GLU A 244 22.17 -15.47 -19.98
C GLU A 244 21.44 -14.28 -19.34
N ASP A 245 20.48 -13.65 -20.02
CA ASP A 245 19.57 -12.60 -19.58
C ASP A 245 18.13 -12.96 -19.97
N SER A 246 17.17 -12.66 -19.11
CA SER A 246 15.75 -12.76 -19.43
C SER A 246 14.97 -11.68 -18.69
N LEU A 247 14.31 -10.79 -19.44
CA LEU A 247 13.33 -9.87 -18.90
C LEU A 247 12.14 -10.69 -18.36
N LEU A 248 11.97 -10.72 -17.05
CA LEU A 248 10.88 -11.43 -16.38
C LEU A 248 9.61 -10.56 -16.31
N ALA A 249 9.78 -9.30 -15.90
CA ALA A 249 8.66 -8.38 -15.67
C ALA A 249 9.04 -6.94 -15.97
N SER A 250 8.04 -6.12 -16.29
CA SER A 250 8.16 -4.66 -16.38
C SER A 250 6.89 -3.96 -15.93
N GLY A 251 6.99 -2.68 -15.61
CA GLY A 251 5.84 -1.88 -15.22
C GLY A 251 6.16 -0.39 -15.14
N LEU A 252 5.16 0.37 -14.69
CA LEU A 252 5.24 1.81 -14.49
C LEU A 252 4.60 2.15 -13.13
N ARG A 253 5.30 2.96 -12.33
CA ARG A 253 4.75 3.57 -11.11
C ARG A 253 5.10 5.06 -11.07
N THR A 254 4.30 5.84 -10.35
CA THR A 254 4.48 7.29 -10.18
C THR A 254 5.65 7.67 -9.27
N ASP A 255 6.12 6.74 -8.43
CA ASP A 255 7.22 6.96 -7.49
C ASP A 255 8.60 6.67 -8.10
N ILE A 256 8.75 5.57 -8.85
CA ILE A 256 10.04 5.10 -9.41
C ILE A 256 10.13 5.18 -10.95
N GLY A 257 9.05 5.55 -11.63
CA GLY A 257 8.96 5.60 -13.11
C GLY A 257 8.71 4.22 -13.74
N GLU A 258 9.11 4.09 -15.01
CA GLU A 258 9.17 2.79 -15.70
C GLU A 258 10.26 1.92 -15.06
N TRP A 259 10.03 0.62 -14.92
CA TRP A 259 10.98 -0.31 -14.31
C TRP A 259 10.94 -1.69 -14.99
N GLN A 260 12.04 -2.44 -14.84
CA GLN A 260 12.22 -3.78 -15.38
C GLN A 260 12.88 -4.70 -14.35
N LEU A 261 12.56 -6.00 -14.41
CA LEU A 261 13.10 -7.08 -13.59
C LEU A 261 13.72 -8.14 -14.51
N HIS A 262 14.99 -8.46 -14.28
CA HIS A 262 15.77 -9.38 -15.09
C HIS A 262 16.24 -10.59 -14.26
N LEU A 263 16.27 -11.74 -14.92
CA LEU A 263 16.96 -12.95 -14.47
C LEU A 263 18.30 -13.03 -15.20
N LYS A 264 19.40 -13.17 -14.46
CA LYS A 264 20.73 -13.46 -15.01
C LYS A 264 21.22 -14.79 -14.44
N SER A 265 21.72 -15.67 -15.31
CA SER A 265 22.19 -17.01 -14.91
C SER A 265 23.29 -17.51 -15.84
N LYS A 266 24.17 -18.37 -15.29
CA LYS A 266 25.08 -19.23 -16.06
C LYS A 266 24.72 -20.71 -15.97
N ALA A 267 23.79 -21.06 -15.08
CA ALA A 267 23.19 -22.38 -15.04
C ALA A 267 22.04 -22.44 -16.03
N ASP A 268 21.86 -23.60 -16.65
CA ASP A 268 20.65 -23.96 -17.39
C ASP A 268 19.45 -23.92 -16.43
N LEU A 269 18.37 -23.25 -16.85
CA LEU A 269 17.24 -22.89 -16.01
C LEU A 269 15.91 -23.08 -16.75
N GLU A 270 14.95 -23.70 -16.07
CA GLU A 270 13.56 -23.77 -16.49
C GLU A 270 12.75 -22.75 -15.68
N VAL A 271 12.07 -21.82 -16.35
CA VAL A 271 11.25 -20.78 -15.71
C VAL A 271 9.78 -20.93 -16.08
N HIS A 272 8.97 -21.25 -15.08
CA HIS A 272 7.50 -21.23 -15.19
C HIS A 272 6.91 -20.04 -14.45
N TYR A 273 5.72 -19.58 -14.82
CA TYR A 273 5.13 -18.37 -14.22
C TYR A 273 3.62 -18.46 -13.92
N SER A 274 3.19 -17.57 -13.02
CA SER A 274 1.78 -17.34 -12.72
C SER A 274 1.51 -15.86 -12.48
N GLY A 275 0.62 -15.28 -13.30
CA GLY A 275 0.08 -13.94 -13.12
C GLY A 275 -1.26 -13.98 -12.39
N LEU A 276 -1.31 -13.31 -11.23
CA LEU A 276 -2.47 -13.30 -10.34
C LEU A 276 -2.99 -11.88 -10.14
N ARG A 277 -4.33 -11.75 -10.01
CA ARG A 277 -5.01 -10.48 -9.68
C ARG A 277 -5.71 -10.59 -8.34
N THR A 278 -5.13 -10.00 -7.30
CA THR A 278 -5.71 -9.98 -5.93
C THR A 278 -5.28 -8.73 -5.14
N PRO A 279 -6.18 -8.13 -4.34
CA PRO A 279 -5.82 -7.10 -3.36
C PRO A 279 -5.16 -7.70 -2.09
N TYR A 280 -5.17 -9.02 -1.93
CA TYR A 280 -4.81 -9.73 -0.69
C TYR A 280 -3.45 -10.44 -0.82
N ILE A 281 -2.37 -9.65 -0.94
CA ILE A 281 -0.98 -10.14 -1.10
C ILE A 281 -0.51 -11.00 0.09
N HIS A 282 -1.18 -10.94 1.25
CA HIS A 282 -0.85 -11.76 2.42
C HIS A 282 -1.10 -13.26 2.20
N ASN A 283 -2.10 -13.65 1.39
CA ASN A 283 -2.41 -15.06 1.08
C ASN A 283 -1.59 -15.60 -0.11
N LEU A 284 -0.48 -14.95 -0.50
CA LEU A 284 0.24 -15.33 -1.71
C LEU A 284 0.88 -16.74 -1.60
N SER A 285 1.30 -17.16 -0.41
CA SER A 285 1.78 -18.53 -0.19
C SER A 285 0.72 -19.57 -0.50
N ASP A 286 -0.49 -19.36 0.02
CA ASP A 286 -1.62 -20.29 -0.16
C ASP A 286 -1.99 -20.37 -1.65
N LEU A 287 -2.07 -19.22 -2.33
CA LEU A 287 -2.36 -19.14 -3.76
C LEU A 287 -1.29 -19.85 -4.63
N VAL A 288 0.00 -19.76 -4.28
CA VAL A 288 1.06 -20.52 -4.99
C VAL A 288 0.95 -22.01 -4.68
N GLN A 289 0.69 -22.39 -3.43
CA GLN A 289 0.52 -23.78 -3.02
C GLN A 289 -0.70 -24.45 -3.67
N GLU A 290 -1.83 -23.76 -3.76
CA GLU A 290 -3.04 -24.22 -4.46
C GLU A 290 -2.78 -24.42 -5.97
N ASN A 291 -2.05 -23.50 -6.60
CA ASN A 291 -1.68 -23.63 -8.02
C ASN A 291 -0.77 -24.85 -8.24
N LEU A 292 0.28 -25.03 -7.44
CA LEU A 292 1.19 -26.18 -7.55
C LEU A 292 0.49 -27.50 -7.24
N ALA A 293 -0.37 -27.56 -6.21
CA ALA A 293 -1.15 -28.75 -5.90
C ALA A 293 -2.12 -29.11 -7.05
N SER A 294 -2.77 -28.11 -7.65
CA SER A 294 -3.65 -28.29 -8.81
C SER A 294 -2.88 -28.82 -10.03
N GLN A 295 -1.67 -28.31 -10.30
CA GLN A 295 -0.79 -28.77 -11.38
C GLN A 295 -0.28 -30.20 -11.14
N LEU A 296 0.14 -30.51 -9.91
CA LEU A 296 0.58 -31.85 -9.52
C LEU A 296 -0.55 -32.88 -9.65
N ILE A 297 -1.76 -32.57 -9.18
CA ILE A 297 -2.92 -33.47 -9.26
C ILE A 297 -3.40 -33.69 -10.71
N ARG A 298 -3.32 -32.67 -11.57
CA ARG A 298 -3.86 -32.73 -12.94
C ARG A 298 -2.87 -33.23 -13.98
N PHE A 299 -1.58 -32.95 -13.82
CA PHE A 299 -0.55 -33.17 -14.84
C PHE A 299 0.70 -33.89 -14.32
N ASN A 300 0.72 -34.28 -13.02
CA ASN A 300 1.86 -34.90 -12.35
C ASN A 300 3.17 -34.10 -12.48
N ARG A 301 3.06 -32.77 -12.40
CA ARG A 301 4.19 -31.82 -12.52
C ARG A 301 4.15 -30.82 -11.38
N LEU A 302 5.30 -30.58 -10.74
CA LEU A 302 5.46 -29.59 -9.67
C LEU A 302 5.90 -28.24 -10.25
N GLN A 303 5.09 -27.71 -11.18
CA GLN A 303 5.37 -26.48 -11.92
C GLN A 303 4.22 -25.46 -11.86
N LEU A 304 4.53 -24.18 -12.02
CA LEU A 304 3.53 -23.13 -12.27
C LEU A 304 2.88 -23.32 -13.66
N PRO A 305 1.65 -22.79 -13.86
CA PRO A 305 0.80 -23.16 -15.01
C PRO A 305 1.09 -22.38 -16.31
N ASP A 306 2.05 -21.46 -16.33
CA ASP A 306 2.36 -20.53 -17.43
C ASP A 306 1.15 -19.71 -17.90
N ILE A 307 0.35 -19.26 -16.92
CA ILE A 307 -0.84 -18.43 -17.13
C ILE A 307 -0.53 -17.00 -16.70
N TYR A 308 -0.82 -16.04 -17.57
CA TYR A 308 -0.80 -14.61 -17.28
C TYR A 308 -2.15 -13.97 -17.57
N GLN A 309 -2.77 -13.35 -16.56
CA GLN A 309 -3.95 -12.51 -16.75
C GLN A 309 -3.52 -11.07 -17.11
N SER A 310 -4.16 -10.44 -18.11
CA SER A 310 -3.84 -9.08 -18.58
C SER A 310 -4.06 -7.95 -17.56
N SER A 311 -4.55 -8.27 -16.36
CA SER A 311 -4.72 -7.37 -15.22
C SER A 311 -3.96 -7.84 -13.97
N SER A 312 -3.01 -8.77 -14.10
CA SER A 312 -2.22 -9.30 -12.97
C SER A 312 -1.49 -8.16 -12.23
N ASN A 313 -1.72 -8.01 -10.93
CA ASN A 313 -0.89 -7.14 -10.08
C ASN A 313 0.17 -7.93 -9.30
N ILE A 314 0.22 -9.25 -9.47
CA ILE A 314 1.25 -10.14 -8.94
C ILE A 314 1.76 -11.03 -10.07
N LEU A 315 3.08 -11.19 -10.16
CA LEU A 315 3.76 -12.17 -11.00
C LEU A 315 4.63 -13.04 -10.10
N VAL A 316 4.47 -14.35 -10.19
CA VAL A 316 5.32 -15.35 -9.52
C VAL A 316 6.09 -16.11 -10.59
N PHE A 317 7.41 -16.20 -10.44
CA PHE A 317 8.32 -16.92 -11.32
C PHE A 317 8.93 -18.09 -10.55
N GLN A 318 8.57 -19.31 -10.94
CA GLN A 318 9.25 -20.52 -10.49
C GLN A 318 10.52 -20.70 -11.33
N ILE A 319 11.67 -20.57 -10.69
CA ILE A 319 12.98 -20.75 -11.28
C ILE A 319 13.49 -22.11 -10.80
N SER A 320 13.60 -23.07 -11.73
CA SER A 320 14.03 -24.44 -11.47
C SER A 320 15.38 -24.72 -12.14
N GLY A 321 16.32 -25.33 -11.42
CA GLY A 321 17.64 -25.64 -11.97
C GLY A 321 18.48 -26.56 -11.09
N ARG A 322 19.48 -27.19 -11.68
CA ARG A 322 20.32 -28.19 -11.01
C ARG A 322 21.25 -27.55 -9.97
N ILE A 323 21.32 -28.15 -8.79
CA ILE A 323 22.18 -27.75 -7.67
C ILE A 323 23.61 -28.28 -7.90
N PRO A 324 24.68 -27.51 -7.62
CA PRO A 324 24.68 -26.14 -7.08
C PRO A 324 24.25 -25.09 -8.12
N LEU A 325 23.34 -24.21 -7.70
CA LEU A 325 22.74 -23.16 -8.54
C LEU A 325 23.18 -21.78 -8.04
N GLU A 326 23.51 -20.87 -8.95
CA GLU A 326 23.69 -19.44 -8.67
C GLU A 326 22.98 -18.61 -9.74
N THR A 327 22.13 -17.68 -9.32
CA THR A 327 21.40 -16.77 -10.21
C THR A 327 21.22 -15.39 -9.58
N ASP A 328 21.19 -14.35 -10.41
CA ASP A 328 21.01 -12.97 -10.01
C ASP A 328 19.66 -12.45 -10.51
N ILE A 329 18.83 -11.96 -9.58
CA ILE A 329 17.65 -11.17 -9.91
C ILE A 329 18.03 -9.69 -9.85
N VAL A 330 17.88 -8.97 -10.96
CA VAL A 330 18.23 -7.54 -11.05
C VAL A 330 17.00 -6.69 -11.33
N PHE A 331 16.81 -5.65 -10.53
CA PHE A 331 15.75 -4.66 -10.68
C PHE A 331 16.32 -3.30 -11.07
N VAL A 332 15.83 -2.75 -12.17
CA VAL A 332 16.24 -1.43 -12.69
C VAL A 332 15.03 -0.49 -12.79
N SER A 333 15.21 0.74 -12.30
CA SER A 333 14.20 1.81 -12.24
C SER A 333 14.48 2.95 -13.23
N GLY A 334 13.48 3.74 -13.62
CA GLY A 334 13.66 4.80 -14.62
C GLY A 334 14.03 4.30 -16.02
N THR A 335 13.52 3.15 -16.46
CA THR A 335 13.88 2.47 -17.73
C THR A 335 13.32 3.15 -19.00
N GLY A 336 13.08 4.46 -18.95
CA GLY A 336 12.54 5.24 -20.06
C GLY A 336 13.56 5.54 -21.16
N LYS A 337 13.20 6.43 -22.09
CA LYS A 337 14.08 6.82 -23.20
C LYS A 337 15.43 7.35 -22.70
N ASN A 338 16.51 6.89 -23.34
CA ASN A 338 17.92 7.14 -23.00
C ASN A 338 18.44 6.44 -21.73
N SER A 339 17.70 5.49 -21.14
CA SER A 339 18.19 4.69 -20.01
C SER A 339 19.25 3.66 -20.46
N ARG A 340 20.41 3.64 -19.77
CA ARG A 340 21.48 2.66 -20.02
C ARG A 340 21.21 1.33 -19.30
N VAL A 341 20.08 0.69 -19.63
CA VAL A 341 19.58 -0.50 -18.93
C VAL A 341 20.60 -1.64 -18.92
N GLU A 342 21.13 -2.00 -20.10
CA GLU A 342 22.09 -3.11 -20.24
C GLU A 342 23.38 -2.89 -19.43
N GLU A 343 23.94 -1.66 -19.45
CA GLU A 343 25.10 -1.28 -18.64
C GLU A 343 24.82 -1.48 -17.14
N ARG A 344 23.64 -1.02 -16.69
CA ARG A 344 23.20 -1.10 -15.28
C ARG A 344 22.97 -2.54 -14.83
N ILE A 345 22.37 -3.39 -15.67
CA ILE A 345 22.18 -4.81 -15.35
C ILE A 345 23.53 -5.52 -15.30
N ASN A 346 24.44 -5.26 -16.25
CA ASN A 346 25.77 -5.86 -16.27
C ASN A 346 26.66 -5.35 -15.11
N ASN A 347 26.43 -4.14 -14.58
CA ASN A 347 27.02 -3.67 -13.32
C ASN A 347 26.45 -4.38 -12.08
N LEU A 348 25.22 -4.90 -12.16
CA LEU A 348 24.46 -5.50 -11.06
C LEU A 348 24.34 -7.04 -11.13
N ALA A 349 25.01 -7.68 -12.07
CA ALA A 349 25.01 -9.14 -12.24
C ALA A 349 26.42 -9.75 -12.32
N GLY A 350 26.49 -11.08 -12.24
CA GLY A 350 27.67 -11.88 -12.53
C GLY A 350 28.90 -11.46 -11.73
N VAL A 351 30.03 -11.28 -12.42
CA VAL A 351 31.32 -10.92 -11.80
C VAL A 351 31.28 -9.50 -11.22
N SER A 352 30.51 -8.57 -11.80
CA SER A 352 30.41 -7.21 -11.29
C SER A 352 29.68 -7.18 -9.94
N LEU A 353 28.56 -7.92 -9.83
CA LEU A 353 27.88 -8.11 -8.55
C LEU A 353 28.78 -8.79 -7.51
N THR A 354 29.52 -9.85 -7.89
CA THR A 354 30.51 -10.49 -6.99
C THR A 354 31.49 -9.46 -6.42
N ASN A 355 32.02 -8.57 -7.27
CA ASN A 355 32.97 -7.55 -6.86
C ASN A 355 32.32 -6.47 -5.96
N GLN A 356 31.09 -6.05 -6.24
CA GLN A 356 30.36 -5.10 -5.40
C GLN A 356 29.99 -5.69 -4.03
N LEU A 357 29.52 -6.94 -3.97
CA LEU A 357 29.24 -7.66 -2.71
C LEU A 357 30.52 -7.84 -1.88
N ASN A 358 31.63 -8.28 -2.50
CA ASN A 358 32.93 -8.41 -1.83
C ASN A 358 33.55 -7.07 -1.39
N LYS A 359 33.18 -5.96 -2.03
CA LYS A 359 33.51 -4.61 -1.54
C LYS A 359 32.66 -4.27 -0.31
N LYS A 360 31.35 -4.48 -0.38
CA LYS A 360 30.40 -4.16 0.70
C LYS A 360 30.57 -4.99 1.96
N GLN A 361 30.94 -6.26 1.83
CA GLN A 361 31.32 -7.09 2.98
C GLN A 361 32.54 -6.49 3.71
N ARG A 362 33.58 -6.06 2.97
CA ARG A 362 34.76 -5.39 3.56
C ARG A 362 34.42 -4.02 4.17
N GLU A 363 33.52 -3.25 3.55
CA GLU A 363 32.99 -1.99 4.14
C GLU A 363 32.25 -2.26 5.47
N PHE A 364 31.44 -3.32 5.55
CA PHE A 364 30.76 -3.76 6.77
C PHE A 364 31.75 -4.22 7.84
N ASP A 365 32.72 -5.06 7.48
CA ASP A 365 33.73 -5.59 8.42
C ASP A 365 34.62 -4.50 9.01
N ALA A 366 35.10 -3.56 8.19
CA ALA A 366 35.88 -2.42 8.63
C ALA A 366 35.05 -1.50 9.55
N LYS A 367 33.78 -1.26 9.22
CA LYS A 367 32.87 -0.48 10.06
C LYS A 367 32.60 -1.15 11.41
N PHE A 368 32.38 -2.47 11.42
CA PHE A 368 32.20 -3.24 12.65
C PHE A 368 33.45 -3.14 13.55
N ALA A 369 34.64 -3.37 12.99
CA ALA A 369 35.90 -3.26 13.72
C ALA A 369 36.10 -1.85 14.33
N ASN A 370 35.85 -0.80 13.55
CA ASN A 370 35.98 0.59 14.00
C ASN A 370 34.96 0.98 15.09
N CYS A 371 33.71 0.50 14.99
CA CYS A 371 32.66 0.81 15.96
C CYS A 371 32.82 0.10 17.31
N PHE A 372 33.29 -1.16 17.32
CA PHE A 372 33.31 -1.98 18.53
C PHE A 372 34.71 -2.23 19.12
N GLN A 373 35.77 -2.16 18.31
CA GLN A 373 37.19 -2.22 18.75
C GLN A 373 37.48 -3.48 19.61
N LEU A 374 37.15 -4.65 19.06
CA LEU A 374 37.16 -5.96 19.75
C LEU A 374 38.29 -6.91 19.33
N ALA A 375 39.13 -6.55 18.36
CA ALA A 375 40.06 -7.47 17.69
C ALA A 375 41.00 -8.22 18.65
N ASP A 376 41.54 -7.52 19.65
CA ASP A 376 42.46 -8.10 20.65
C ASP A 376 41.74 -8.56 21.95
N LYS A 377 40.41 -8.55 21.96
CA LYS A 377 39.57 -8.80 23.15
C LYS A 377 38.70 -10.05 23.06
N LEU A 378 38.45 -10.57 21.85
CA LEU A 378 37.55 -11.68 21.58
C LEU A 378 38.12 -12.58 20.47
N ASP A 379 37.73 -13.84 20.49
CA ASP A 379 38.05 -14.81 19.43
C ASP A 379 37.23 -14.57 18.15
N SER A 380 37.64 -15.25 17.07
CA SER A 380 37.00 -15.15 15.75
C SER A 380 35.51 -15.53 15.73
N ASN A 381 35.09 -16.48 16.56
CA ASN A 381 33.72 -16.98 16.60
C ASN A 381 32.84 -16.00 17.37
N SER A 382 33.32 -15.47 18.50
CA SER A 382 32.67 -14.35 19.21
C SER A 382 32.50 -13.12 18.31
N ILE A 383 33.52 -12.79 17.49
CA ILE A 383 33.42 -11.70 16.50
C ILE A 383 32.38 -12.03 15.41
N HIS A 384 32.30 -13.28 14.93
CA HIS A 384 31.28 -13.70 13.97
C HIS A 384 29.86 -13.61 14.55
N VAL A 385 29.64 -14.06 15.79
CA VAL A 385 28.38 -13.91 16.52
C VAL A 385 28.00 -12.43 16.66
N GLY A 386 28.94 -11.55 17.02
CA GLY A 386 28.71 -10.11 17.09
C GLY A 386 28.28 -9.49 15.74
N LYS A 387 28.92 -9.89 14.64
CA LYS A 387 28.54 -9.46 13.28
C LYS A 387 27.13 -9.94 12.91
N ALA A 388 26.81 -11.20 13.16
CA ALA A 388 25.49 -11.78 12.90
C ALA A 388 24.39 -11.15 13.77
N ALA A 389 24.67 -10.80 15.03
CA ALA A 389 23.73 -10.09 15.90
C ALA A 389 23.37 -8.70 15.34
N ILE A 390 24.37 -7.92 14.90
CA ILE A 390 24.14 -6.62 14.25
C ILE A 390 23.47 -6.79 12.87
N GLY A 391 23.85 -7.82 12.12
CA GLY A 391 23.22 -8.18 10.85
C GLY A 391 21.73 -8.44 11.01
N ASN A 392 21.34 -9.32 11.93
CA ASN A 392 19.92 -9.63 12.17
C ASN A 392 19.16 -8.44 12.77
N MET A 393 19.76 -7.64 13.67
CA MET A 393 19.14 -6.42 14.18
C MET A 393 18.84 -5.41 13.06
N LEU A 394 19.76 -5.22 12.11
CA LEU A 394 19.59 -4.26 11.00
C LEU A 394 18.79 -4.81 9.82
N GLY A 395 18.77 -6.14 9.63
CA GLY A 395 17.95 -6.83 8.63
C GLY A 395 16.51 -7.08 9.10
N GLY A 396 16.28 -7.10 10.40
CA GLY A 396 14.95 -7.19 11.02
C GLY A 396 14.15 -5.88 11.02
N ILE A 397 14.70 -4.77 10.51
CA ILE A 397 14.01 -3.48 10.43
C ILE A 397 12.89 -3.57 9.39
N GLY A 398 11.63 -3.55 9.82
CA GLY A 398 10.47 -3.56 8.93
C GLY A 398 9.94 -2.17 8.57
N TYR A 399 9.17 -2.10 7.47
CA TYR A 399 8.30 -0.97 7.14
C TYR A 399 6.86 -1.46 7.04
N PHE A 400 6.02 -0.89 7.90
CA PHE A 400 4.61 -1.24 8.03
C PHE A 400 3.77 0.02 7.85
N TYR A 401 2.66 -0.08 7.12
CA TYR A 401 1.67 0.98 6.93
C TYR A 401 0.25 0.40 7.08
N GLY A 402 -0.62 1.10 7.81
CA GLY A 402 -2.00 0.66 8.03
C GLY A 402 -2.68 1.38 9.19
N GLN A 403 -3.80 0.84 9.66
CA GLN A 403 -4.56 1.35 10.80
C GLN A 403 -4.52 0.35 11.96
N SER A 404 -4.13 0.82 13.14
CA SER A 404 -4.21 0.02 14.38
C SER A 404 -5.63 0.03 14.93
N LYS A 405 -6.08 -1.10 15.52
CA LYS A 405 -7.32 -1.14 16.32
C LYS A 405 -6.99 -0.67 17.75
N ILE A 406 -7.70 0.36 18.21
CA ILE A 406 -7.57 0.94 19.55
C ILE A 406 -8.81 0.56 20.35
N SER A 407 -8.67 -0.25 21.39
CA SER A 407 -9.79 -0.54 22.30
C SER A 407 -10.20 0.73 23.05
N VAL A 408 -11.50 0.92 23.23
CA VAL A 408 -12.05 2.09 23.94
C VAL A 408 -12.88 1.62 25.13
N PRO A 409 -12.74 2.21 26.33
CA PRO A 409 -13.55 1.83 27.49
C PRO A 409 -15.06 1.92 27.22
N LYS A 410 -15.82 0.91 27.68
CA LYS A 410 -17.26 0.76 27.42
C LYS A 410 -18.15 1.88 27.99
N ASN A 411 -17.60 2.72 28.88
CA ASN A 411 -18.27 3.91 29.42
C ASN A 411 -18.05 5.18 28.58
N SER A 412 -17.40 5.07 27.41
CA SER A 412 -17.28 6.19 26.48
C SER A 412 -18.57 6.38 25.68
N ASN A 413 -18.97 7.63 25.41
CA ASN A 413 -20.16 7.96 24.61
C ASN A 413 -19.97 7.71 23.09
N VAL A 414 -19.08 6.79 22.72
CA VAL A 414 -18.71 6.46 21.34
C VAL A 414 -19.71 5.44 20.81
N LYS A 415 -20.57 5.85 19.86
CA LYS A 415 -21.52 4.97 19.18
C LYS A 415 -20.84 4.10 18.12
N SER A 416 -19.92 3.24 18.55
CA SER A 416 -19.41 2.11 17.76
C SER A 416 -20.28 0.88 18.03
N HIS A 417 -20.44 0.00 17.03
CA HIS A 417 -20.93 -1.36 17.28
C HIS A 417 -19.81 -2.30 17.75
N ASP A 418 -18.54 -1.91 17.56
CA ASP A 418 -17.35 -2.65 17.96
C ASP A 418 -16.70 -2.06 19.22
N ASP A 419 -16.12 -2.91 20.08
CA ASP A 419 -15.33 -2.54 21.28
C ASP A 419 -13.99 -1.81 20.97
N PHE A 420 -13.78 -1.38 19.71
CA PHE A 420 -12.59 -0.68 19.25
C PHE A 420 -12.92 0.46 18.26
N LEU A 421 -11.97 1.37 18.10
CA LEU A 421 -11.90 2.35 17.00
C LEU A 421 -10.66 2.07 16.13
N LEU A 422 -10.69 2.55 14.88
CA LEU A 422 -9.49 2.56 14.03
C LEU A 422 -8.68 3.83 14.27
N TYR A 423 -7.37 3.68 14.45
CA TYR A 423 -6.43 4.80 14.47
C TYR A 423 -6.22 5.39 13.06
N TRP A 424 -5.65 6.59 12.98
CA TRP A 424 -5.28 7.20 11.71
C TRP A 424 -4.28 6.32 10.92
N PRO A 425 -4.41 6.19 9.57
CA PRO A 425 -3.47 5.42 8.77
C PRO A 425 -2.08 6.08 8.76
N LEU A 426 -1.10 5.38 9.34
CA LEU A 426 0.30 5.82 9.43
C LEU A 426 1.24 4.72 8.99
N SER A 427 2.46 5.10 8.63
CA SER A 427 3.61 4.19 8.73
C SER A 427 4.14 4.21 10.15
N TYR A 428 4.61 3.07 10.67
CA TYR A 428 5.03 2.98 12.08
C TYR A 428 6.21 3.92 12.41
N THR A 429 7.03 4.31 11.42
CA THR A 429 8.07 5.36 11.58
C THR A 429 7.53 6.79 11.75
N GLN A 430 6.21 7.01 11.71
CA GLN A 430 5.55 8.31 11.93
C GLN A 430 4.90 8.43 13.31
N LEU A 431 5.02 7.43 14.19
CA LEU A 431 4.50 7.48 15.57
C LEU A 431 5.22 8.51 16.46
N PHE A 432 6.41 8.97 16.06
CA PHE A 432 7.16 10.01 16.78
C PHE A 432 6.80 11.41 16.28
N GLN A 433 6.15 12.19 17.14
CA GLN A 433 5.83 13.60 16.94
C GLN A 433 6.54 14.41 18.04
N VAL A 434 7.13 15.56 17.71
CA VAL A 434 7.91 16.34 18.69
C VAL A 434 6.99 17.21 19.54
N ASP A 435 6.98 16.99 20.85
CA ASP A 435 6.57 18.00 21.82
C ASP A 435 7.84 18.72 22.32
N HIS A 436 7.96 20.01 22.02
CA HIS A 436 9.11 20.83 22.43
C HIS A 436 9.12 21.15 23.94
N SER A 437 8.10 20.76 24.71
CA SER A 437 8.01 20.97 26.16
C SER A 437 8.38 19.76 27.03
N PHE A 438 8.59 18.58 26.44
CA PHE A 438 8.73 17.34 27.20
C PHE A 438 10.19 17.07 27.66
N GLN A 439 10.44 17.20 28.96
CA GLN A 439 11.73 16.88 29.62
C GLN A 439 11.68 15.53 30.39
N GLY A 440 10.83 14.59 29.97
CA GLY A 440 10.69 13.26 30.59
C GLY A 440 11.47 12.16 29.86
N ASP A 441 11.87 11.14 30.60
CA ASP A 441 12.54 9.94 30.07
C ASP A 441 11.56 9.00 29.33
N PHE A 442 12.04 8.31 28.29
CA PHE A 442 11.22 7.51 27.37
C PHE A 442 10.97 6.06 27.83
N SER A 443 11.39 5.70 29.03
CA SER A 443 11.50 4.33 29.56
C SER A 443 10.19 3.54 29.76
N GLY A 444 9.01 4.13 29.48
CA GLY A 444 7.70 3.51 29.74
C GLY A 444 6.87 3.03 28.54
N MET A 445 7.29 3.28 27.28
CA MET A 445 6.37 3.19 26.13
C MET A 445 6.15 1.76 25.58
N LYS A 446 5.29 0.97 26.25
CA LYS A 446 4.84 -0.34 25.76
C LYS A 446 3.87 -0.22 24.57
N VAL A 447 4.37 -0.47 23.36
CA VAL A 447 3.53 -0.72 22.18
C VAL A 447 3.17 -2.21 22.15
N PHE A 448 1.87 -2.53 22.27
CA PHE A 448 1.39 -3.90 22.07
C PHE A 448 1.18 -4.16 20.57
N ILE A 449 1.95 -5.10 20.03
CA ILE A 449 1.74 -5.66 18.69
C ILE A 449 1.03 -7.00 18.90
N ASN A 450 -0.26 -7.05 18.55
CA ASN A 450 -0.91 -8.33 18.26
C ASN A 450 -0.67 -8.64 16.78
N TYR A 451 -0.19 -9.84 16.50
CA TYR A 451 -0.14 -10.43 15.17
C TYR A 451 -1.53 -10.95 14.76
#